data_AF-A0AAE2RV84-F1
#
_entry.id   AF-A0AAE2RV84-F1
#
_cell.length_a   1.000
_cell.length_b   1.000
_cell.length_c   1.000
_cell.angle_alpha   90.00
_cell.angle_beta   90.00
_cell.angle_gamma   90.00
#
_symmetry.space_group_name_H-M   'P 1'
#
loop_
_entity.id
_entity.type
_entity.pdbx_description
1 polymer ?
#
loop_
_entity_poly.entity_id
_entity_poly.type
_entity_poly.pdbx_seq_one_letter_code
_entity_poly.pdbx_strand_id
1 'polypeptide(L)'
;MIINDVLVIDSKCLLEFFLKPYVEVKIFNSISKAIVREKIIKSENVTVKDFLEYIKLPGIIKKYKNCLKYGYKKLPRFHESDKNIEFYDLYMTESPADTIYKKSSIQKIINENIKFERNELCICGSGKKYKRCCGK
;
A
#
# COMPACT_ATOMS: atom_id res chain seq x y z
N MET A 1 -4.70 4.74 11.65
CA MET A 1 -4.19 5.16 12.99
C MET A 1 -5.13 6.23 13.54
N ILE A 2 -5.46 6.20 14.82
CA ILE A 2 -6.25 7.27 15.46
C ILE A 2 -5.27 8.25 16.12
N ILE A 3 -5.23 9.50 15.66
CA ILE A 3 -4.52 10.60 16.35
C ILE A 3 -5.60 11.57 16.83
N ASN A 4 -5.69 11.85 18.12
CA ASN A 4 -6.68 12.79 18.69
C ASN A 4 -8.10 12.52 18.16
N ASP A 5 -8.54 11.26 18.21
CA ASP A 5 -9.82 10.77 17.68
C ASP A 5 -10.01 10.84 16.14
N VAL A 6 -8.99 11.24 15.38
CA VAL A 6 -9.01 11.26 13.91
C VAL A 6 -8.35 10.00 13.34
N LEU A 7 -9.15 9.20 12.61
CA LEU A 7 -8.70 7.99 11.93
C LEU A 7 -8.02 8.32 10.59
N VAL A 8 -6.69 8.32 10.58
CA VAL A 8 -5.87 8.48 9.37
C VAL A 8 -5.59 7.11 8.76
N ILE A 9 -6.13 6.85 7.57
CA ILE A 9 -5.96 5.60 6.83
C ILE A 9 -5.68 5.90 5.35
N ASP A 10 -4.79 5.12 4.76
CA ASP A 10 -4.59 5.05 3.31
C ASP A 10 -5.44 3.91 2.74
N SER A 11 -6.00 4.07 1.54
CA SER A 11 -6.70 2.97 0.84
C SER A 11 -5.81 1.76 0.62
N LYS A 12 -4.49 1.96 0.47
CA LYS A 12 -3.51 0.87 0.41
C LYS A 12 -3.36 0.08 1.71
N CYS A 13 -3.73 0.65 2.87
CA CYS A 13 -3.74 -0.07 4.15
C CYS A 13 -4.74 -1.22 4.13
N LEU A 14 -5.90 -0.99 3.51
CA LEU A 14 -6.94 -2.00 3.34
C LEU A 14 -6.43 -3.14 2.45
N LEU A 15 -5.74 -2.82 1.36
CA LEU A 15 -5.12 -3.81 0.48
C LEU A 15 -4.03 -4.61 1.22
N GLU A 16 -3.18 -3.96 2.00
CA GLU A 16 -2.16 -4.63 2.80
C GLU A 16 -2.77 -5.63 3.79
N PHE A 17 -3.88 -5.27 4.43
CA PHE A 17 -4.60 -6.14 5.35
C PHE A 17 -5.08 -7.45 4.68
N PHE A 18 -5.63 -7.37 3.47
CA PHE A 18 -6.09 -8.56 2.73
C PHE A 18 -4.94 -9.36 2.09
N LEU A 19 -3.89 -8.69 1.60
CA LEU A 19 -2.79 -9.34 0.88
C LEU A 19 -1.71 -9.91 1.80
N LYS A 20 -1.49 -9.29 2.96
CA LYS A 20 -0.48 -9.71 3.96
C LYS A 20 -1.09 -9.71 5.35
N PRO A 21 -1.93 -10.69 5.67
CA PRO A 21 -2.58 -10.76 6.97
C PRO A 21 -1.62 -11.33 8.03
N TYR A 22 -0.37 -10.86 8.08
CA TYR A 22 0.63 -11.32 9.03
C TYR A 22 1.29 -10.14 9.74
N VAL A 23 1.53 -10.30 11.04
CA VAL A 23 2.33 -9.36 11.84
C VAL A 23 3.53 -10.05 12.44
N GLU A 24 4.64 -9.33 12.51
CA GLU A 24 5.85 -9.79 13.18
C GLU A 24 5.73 -9.53 14.69
N VAL A 25 5.64 -10.61 15.45
CA VAL A 25 5.58 -10.62 16.91
C VAL A 25 6.97 -10.96 17.44
N LYS A 26 7.47 -10.12 18.36
CA LYS A 26 8.74 -10.38 19.05
C LYS A 26 8.43 -11.00 20.41
N ILE A 27 8.80 -12.26 20.58
CA ILE A 27 8.68 -12.96 21.85
C ILE A 27 10.01 -12.80 22.57
N PHE A 28 9.95 -12.27 23.80
CA PHE A 28 11.11 -12.11 24.68
C PHE A 28 10.96 -13.13 25.80
N ASN A 29 11.78 -14.18 25.76
CA ASN A 29 12.01 -15.03 26.92
C ASN A 29 13.39 -14.72 27.49
N SER A 30 13.61 -15.04 28.76
CA SER A 30 14.85 -14.77 29.51
C SER A 30 16.13 -15.33 28.85
N ILE A 31 15.98 -16.23 27.86
CA ILE A 31 17.05 -17.02 27.24
C ILE A 31 17.16 -16.76 25.72
N SER A 32 16.13 -16.25 25.04
CA SER A 32 16.17 -16.08 23.58
C SER A 32 15.21 -15.01 23.04
N LYS A 33 15.60 -14.42 21.91
CA LYS A 33 14.75 -13.55 21.07
C LYS A 33 14.27 -14.35 19.87
N ALA A 34 12.97 -14.52 19.72
CA ALA A 34 12.37 -15.10 18.53
C ALA A 34 11.44 -14.08 17.85
N ILE A 35 11.48 -14.05 16.51
CA ILE A 35 10.53 -13.30 15.69
C ILE A 35 9.58 -14.32 15.07
N VAL A 36 8.30 -14.25 15.42
CA VAL A 36 7.25 -15.12 14.90
C VAL A 36 6.32 -14.30 14.00
N ARG A 37 5.86 -14.88 12.89
CA ARG A 37 4.82 -14.28 12.04
C ARG A 37 3.48 -14.89 12.42
N GLU A 38 2.60 -14.09 13.01
CA GLU A 38 1.25 -14.52 13.33
C GLU A 38 0.27 -14.05 12.27
N LYS A 39 -0.64 -14.94 11.87
CA LYS A 39 -1.74 -14.59 10.96
C LYS A 39 -2.83 -13.84 11.74
N ILE A 40 -3.20 -12.67 11.24
CA ILE A 40 -4.17 -11.75 11.84
C ILE A 40 -5.59 -12.16 11.48
N ILE A 41 -5.81 -12.57 10.23
CA ILE A 41 -7.10 -13.07 9.76
C ILE A 41 -7.25 -14.52 10.24
N LYS A 42 -7.98 -14.69 11.34
CA LYS A 42 -8.27 -15.99 11.96
C LYS A 42 -9.56 -16.62 11.45
N SER A 43 -10.50 -15.82 10.97
CA SER A 43 -11.80 -16.26 10.44
C SER A 43 -11.82 -16.31 8.91
N GLU A 44 -12.70 -17.15 8.34
CA GLU A 44 -13.00 -17.15 6.91
C GLU A 44 -13.74 -15.87 6.49
N ASN A 45 -14.55 -15.32 7.40
CA ASN A 45 -15.29 -14.07 7.18
C ASN A 45 -14.59 -12.92 7.91
N VAL A 46 -13.97 -12.05 7.13
CA VAL A 46 -13.28 -10.85 7.61
C VAL A 46 -14.28 -9.70 7.77
N THR A 47 -14.31 -9.07 8.93
CA THR A 47 -15.20 -7.96 9.25
C THR A 47 -14.47 -6.63 9.32
N VAL A 48 -15.24 -5.53 9.28
CA VAL A 48 -14.69 -4.17 9.49
C VAL A 48 -14.05 -4.05 10.89
N LYS A 49 -14.57 -4.77 11.89
CA LYS A 49 -14.00 -4.77 13.25
C LYS A 49 -12.58 -5.35 13.25
N ASP A 50 -12.36 -6.44 12.53
CA ASP A 50 -11.04 -7.07 12.41
C ASP A 50 -10.02 -6.13 11.78
N PHE A 51 -10.44 -5.37 10.76
CA PHE A 51 -9.61 -4.35 10.14
C PHE A 51 -9.27 -3.20 11.09
N LEU A 52 -10.25 -2.74 11.88
CA LEU A 52 -10.03 -1.69 12.88
C LEU A 52 -9.08 -2.16 14.00
N GLU A 53 -9.17 -3.41 14.43
CA GLU A 53 -8.21 -4.00 15.36
C GLU A 53 -6.81 -4.10 14.76
N TYR A 54 -6.71 -4.53 13.49
CA TYR A 54 -5.45 -4.56 12.75
C TYR A 54 -4.75 -3.20 12.71
N ILE A 55 -5.48 -2.12 12.40
CA ILE A 55 -4.91 -0.76 12.34
C ILE A 55 -4.41 -0.28 13.71
N LYS A 56 -4.99 -0.80 14.80
CA LYS A 56 -4.60 -0.45 16.18
C LYS A 56 -3.34 -1.18 16.64
N LEU A 57 -2.84 -2.17 15.89
CA LEU A 57 -1.65 -2.91 16.29
C LEU A 57 -0.41 -1.98 16.34
N PRO A 58 0.40 -2.02 17.41
CA PRO A 58 1.53 -1.10 17.58
C PRO A 58 2.55 -1.15 16.43
N GLY A 59 2.79 -2.35 15.87
CA GLY A 59 3.68 -2.53 14.72
C GLY A 59 3.19 -1.81 13.47
N ILE A 60 1.87 -1.83 13.24
CA ILE A 60 1.22 -1.11 12.15
C ILE A 60 1.27 0.39 12.42
N ILE A 61 0.83 0.84 13.60
CA ILE A 61 0.87 2.26 14.00
C ILE A 61 2.27 2.85 13.80
N LYS A 62 3.31 2.15 14.25
CA LYS A 62 4.70 2.60 14.11
C LYS A 62 5.12 2.78 12.64
N LYS A 63 4.68 1.87 11.77
CA LYS A 63 4.93 1.94 10.32
C LYS A 63 4.36 3.24 9.73
N TYR A 64 3.10 3.56 10.04
CA TYR A 64 2.43 4.77 9.55
C TYR A 64 3.00 6.04 10.18
N LYS A 65 3.34 6.02 11.47
CA LYS A 65 3.95 7.16 12.18
C LYS A 65 5.25 7.63 11.52
N ASN A 66 6.06 6.71 11.02
CA ASN A 66 7.31 7.05 10.33
C ASN A 66 7.10 7.76 8.98
N CYS A 67 5.95 7.56 8.34
CA CYS A 67 5.65 8.16 7.03
C CYS A 67 4.88 9.48 7.12
N LEU A 68 4.39 9.83 8.31
CA LEU A 68 3.68 11.08 8.57
C LEU A 68 4.64 12.22 8.85
N LYS A 69 4.43 13.34 8.18
CA LYS A 69 5.15 14.59 8.43
C LYS A 69 4.18 15.72 8.66
N TYR A 70 4.55 16.60 9.56
CA TYR A 70 3.90 17.88 9.73
C TYR A 70 4.64 18.90 8.87
N GLY A 71 3.91 19.65 8.07
CA GLY A 71 4.55 20.63 7.19
C GLY A 71 3.60 21.66 6.65
N TYR A 72 4.20 22.73 6.15
CA TYR A 72 3.51 23.82 5.51
C TYR A 72 3.02 23.42 4.12
N LYS A 73 1.77 23.75 3.81
CA LYS A 73 1.18 23.61 2.48
C LYS A 73 0.55 24.92 2.03
N LYS A 74 0.74 25.19 0.75
CA LYS A 74 0.08 26.26 0.02
C LYS A 74 -0.74 25.65 -1.10
N LEU A 75 -2.02 25.99 -1.18
CA LEU A 75 -2.85 25.56 -2.29
C LEU A 75 -2.57 26.43 -3.52
N PRO A 76 -2.50 25.83 -4.72
CA PRO A 76 -2.40 26.59 -5.95
C PRO A 76 -3.69 27.39 -6.16
N ARG A 77 -3.54 28.59 -6.73
CA ARG A 77 -4.66 29.37 -7.22
C ARG A 77 -5.03 28.84 -8.61
N PHE A 78 -6.32 28.72 -8.88
CA PHE A 78 -6.80 28.38 -10.22
C PHE A 78 -7.23 29.63 -10.98
N HIS A 79 -7.66 30.67 -10.27
CA HIS A 79 -8.10 31.95 -10.81
C HIS A 79 -7.47 33.15 -10.10
N GLU A 80 -7.41 34.30 -10.78
CA GLU A 80 -6.85 35.55 -10.22
C GLU A 80 -7.68 36.17 -9.10
N SER A 81 -8.95 35.76 -8.95
CA SER A 81 -9.81 36.16 -7.84
C SER A 81 -9.66 35.26 -6.60
N ASP A 82 -9.00 34.10 -6.73
CA ASP A 82 -8.88 33.15 -5.63
C ASP A 82 -8.00 33.71 -4.52
N LYS A 83 -8.40 33.49 -3.27
CA LYS A 83 -7.57 33.84 -2.12
C LYS A 83 -6.41 32.86 -1.98
N ASN A 84 -5.27 33.35 -1.51
CA ASN A 84 -4.19 32.45 -1.09
C ASN A 84 -4.64 31.67 0.14
N ILE A 85 -4.54 30.34 0.06
CA ILE A 85 -4.80 29.45 1.20
C ILE A 85 -3.48 28.77 1.57
N GLU A 86 -3.05 29.03 2.80
CA GLU A 86 -1.78 28.58 3.35
C GLU A 86 -2.06 28.02 4.76
N PHE A 87 -1.57 26.82 5.05
CA PHE A 87 -1.82 26.15 6.32
C PHE A 87 -0.76 25.11 6.63
N TYR A 88 -0.69 24.70 7.90
CA TYR A 88 0.10 23.56 8.31
C TYR A 88 -0.77 22.31 8.38
N ASP A 89 -0.25 21.20 7.90
CA ASP A 89 -1.01 19.95 7.78
C ASP A 89 -0.13 18.75 8.10
N LEU A 90 -0.79 17.67 8.52
CA LEU A 90 -0.19 16.34 8.62
C LEU A 90 -0.43 15.61 7.31
N TYR A 91 0.64 15.20 6.65
CA TYR A 91 0.53 14.44 5.40
C TYR A 91 1.52 13.29 5.36
N MET A 92 1.14 12.27 4.59
CA MET A 92 2.00 11.12 4.35
C MET A 92 2.95 11.45 3.19
N THR A 93 4.26 11.31 3.41
CA THR A 93 5.26 11.51 2.33
C THR A 93 5.37 10.32 1.39
N GLU A 94 5.04 9.14 1.88
CA GLU A 94 5.01 7.90 1.13
C GLU A 94 3.94 7.00 1.72
N SER A 95 3.37 6.08 0.93
CA SER A 95 2.49 5.09 1.52
C SER A 95 3.35 4.08 2.28
N PRO A 96 3.05 3.78 3.55
CA PRO A 96 3.71 2.69 4.27
C PRO A 96 3.63 1.37 3.51
N ALA A 97 2.56 1.15 2.75
CA ALA A 97 2.36 -0.03 1.92
C ALA A 97 3.23 -0.03 0.64
N ASP A 98 3.84 1.09 0.23
CA ASP A 98 4.66 1.15 -0.99
C ASP A 98 5.92 0.29 -0.91
N THR A 99 6.44 0.00 0.29
CA THR A 99 7.52 -0.99 0.47
C THR A 99 7.14 -2.38 -0.04
N ILE A 100 5.85 -2.70 -0.09
CA ILE A 100 5.32 -3.95 -0.65
C ILE A 100 5.37 -3.89 -2.18
N TYR A 101 4.92 -2.78 -2.76
CA TYR A 101 4.82 -2.60 -4.22
C TYR A 101 6.17 -2.38 -4.90
N LYS A 102 7.11 -1.66 -4.26
CA LYS A 102 8.45 -1.42 -4.83
C LYS A 102 9.25 -2.72 -4.99
N LYS A 103 9.02 -3.74 -4.15
CA LYS A 103 9.64 -5.07 -4.29
C LYS A 103 8.98 -5.94 -5.37
N SER A 104 7.72 -5.72 -5.71
CA SER A 104 7.02 -6.46 -6.77
C SER A 104 7.12 -5.80 -8.15
N SER A 105 7.42 -4.50 -8.24
CA SER A 105 7.11 -3.72 -9.45
C SER A 105 8.25 -2.86 -10.01
N ILE A 106 9.52 -3.06 -9.63
CA ILE A 106 10.64 -2.26 -10.17
C ILE A 106 11.70 -3.06 -10.95
N GLN A 107 11.63 -4.40 -11.03
CA GLN A 107 12.63 -5.16 -11.82
C GLN A 107 12.08 -6.10 -12.88
N LYS A 108 10.76 -6.14 -13.11
CA LYS A 108 10.23 -6.88 -14.25
C LYS A 108 9.29 -6.00 -15.09
N ILE A 109 9.86 -5.55 -16.20
CA ILE A 109 9.18 -5.46 -17.50
C ILE A 109 8.34 -4.17 -17.67
N ILE A 110 9.02 -3.03 -17.77
CA ILE A 110 8.73 -2.08 -18.85
C ILE A 110 10.04 -1.94 -19.63
N ASN A 111 10.42 -3.00 -20.34
CA ASN A 111 11.12 -2.75 -21.59
C ASN A 111 10.04 -2.22 -22.52
N GLU A 112 10.07 -0.94 -22.85
CA GLU A 112 9.20 -0.31 -23.85
C GLU A 112 9.41 -0.90 -25.28
N ASN A 113 10.19 -1.98 -25.40
CA ASN A 113 10.55 -2.69 -26.62
C ASN A 113 10.42 -4.22 -26.50
N ILE A 114 9.33 -4.73 -25.92
CA ILE A 114 9.04 -6.17 -26.09
C ILE A 114 8.53 -6.37 -27.50
N LYS A 115 9.42 -6.83 -28.39
CA LYS A 115 9.04 -7.31 -29.73
C LYS A 115 8.31 -8.64 -29.55
N PHE A 116 6.98 -8.61 -29.58
CA PHE A 116 6.16 -9.82 -29.61
C PHE A 116 6.15 -10.39 -31.03
N GLU A 117 6.44 -11.68 -31.17
CA GLU A 117 6.27 -12.33 -32.46
C GLU A 117 4.78 -12.48 -32.78
N ARG A 118 4.40 -12.24 -34.05
CA ARG A 118 2.99 -12.34 -34.50
C ARG A 118 2.33 -13.67 -34.17
N ASN A 119 3.11 -14.75 -34.04
CA ASN A 119 2.62 -16.10 -33.80
C ASN A 119 2.60 -16.52 -32.31
N GLU A 120 3.18 -15.74 -31.40
CA GLU A 120 3.16 -16.01 -29.96
C GLU A 120 1.75 -15.85 -29.36
N LEU A 121 1.52 -16.46 -28.20
CA LEU A 121 0.29 -16.27 -27.44
C LEU A 121 0.17 -14.83 -26.96
N CYS A 122 -1.04 -14.28 -27.02
CA CYS A 122 -1.31 -12.90 -26.70
C CYS A 122 -1.20 -12.66 -25.18
N ILE A 123 -0.46 -11.61 -24.80
CA ILE A 123 -0.24 -11.20 -23.40
C ILE A 123 -1.50 -10.76 -22.66
N CYS A 124 -2.63 -10.53 -23.36
CA CYS A 124 -3.92 -10.27 -22.71
C CYS A 124 -4.55 -11.51 -22.06
N GLY A 125 -3.91 -12.69 -22.14
CA GLY A 125 -4.39 -13.92 -21.52
C GLY A 125 -5.51 -14.63 -22.28
N SER A 126 -5.83 -14.20 -23.51
CA SER A 126 -6.92 -14.78 -24.30
C SER A 126 -6.64 -16.17 -24.88
N GLY A 127 -5.42 -16.69 -24.76
CA GLY A 127 -4.99 -17.95 -25.37
C GLY A 127 -4.91 -17.93 -26.90
N LYS A 128 -5.15 -16.78 -27.55
CA LYS A 128 -5.06 -16.62 -29.01
C LYS A 128 -3.67 -16.11 -29.41
N LYS A 129 -3.24 -16.39 -30.65
CA LYS A 129 -2.01 -15.80 -31.22
C LYS A 129 -2.11 -14.26 -31.27
N TYR A 130 -1.02 -13.53 -31.03
CA TYR A 130 -0.98 -12.07 -30.96
C TYR A 130 -1.60 -11.41 -32.21
N LYS A 131 -1.24 -11.87 -33.42
CA LYS A 131 -1.80 -11.39 -34.70
C LYS A 131 -3.30 -11.60 -34.87
N ARG A 132 -3.93 -12.45 -34.05
CA ARG A 132 -5.37 -12.75 -34.07
C ARG A 132 -6.11 -12.13 -32.88
N CYS A 133 -5.44 -11.33 -32.06
CA CYS A 133 -5.98 -10.69 -30.87
C CYS A 133 -5.60 -9.20 -30.84
N CYS A 134 -4.74 -8.76 -29.92
CA CYS A 134 -4.36 -7.35 -29.77
C CYS A 134 -3.47 -6.82 -30.90
N GLY A 135 -2.80 -7.69 -31.66
CA GLY A 135 -1.97 -7.31 -32.81
C GLY A 135 -2.71 -7.34 -34.16
N LYS A 136 -4.03 -7.13 -34.15
CA LYS A 136 -4.83 -6.91 -35.36
C LYS A 136 -4.60 -5.51 -35.92
#